data_AF-A0AA87LRY8-F1
#
_entry.id   AF-A0AA87LRY8-F1
#
_cell.length_a   1.000
_cell.length_b   1.000
_cell.length_c   1.000
_cell.angle_alpha   90.00
_cell.angle_beta   90.00
_cell.angle_gamma   90.00
#
_symmetry.space_group_name_H-M   'P 1'
#
loop_
_entity.id
_entity.type
_entity.pdbx_description
1 polymer ?
#
loop_
_entity_poly.entity_id
_entity_poly.type
_entity_poly.pdbx_seq_one_letter_code
_entity_poly.pdbx_strand_id
1 'polypeptide(L)'
;MTRSHRNEDRGGEHRWTFNGVEYPTRKLMCEARRAEYVRLLDEEGMNFTQAAHAVGVSKRTGKAWRNGRTRATGRNEKPLVDWYRSTMDKPKTLHPRYLSQEERIQIADRLRLGDSIRAIARLLGRDPGTVSREVERNRNPESGGYEPYRAQQKAADRLKRPKPRKAAEGTRLWDEIAAGLRRHWSPEQIANRLRLDFPDNGDMHASVETIYQAIYLQARGELKQELKRAMRQGRTARRPQGGQGRKPRFREPMAM
;
A
#
# COMPACT_ATOMS: atom_id res chain seq x y z
N MET A 1 12.03 49.44 -17.65
CA MET A 1 12.28 48.73 -18.92
C MET A 1 13.57 47.93 -18.80
N THR A 2 13.49 46.62 -18.56
CA THR A 2 14.65 45.72 -18.64
C THR A 2 14.16 44.37 -19.14
N ARG A 3 14.81 43.90 -20.19
CA ARG A 3 14.28 42.99 -21.21
C ARG A 3 14.14 41.56 -20.69
N SER A 4 12.94 41.01 -20.87
CA SER A 4 12.66 39.58 -20.91
C SER A 4 13.55 38.94 -21.99
N HIS A 5 14.52 38.13 -21.60
CA HIS A 5 15.30 37.31 -22.52
C HIS A 5 14.39 36.19 -23.05
N ARG A 6 13.67 36.53 -24.13
CA ARG A 6 13.01 35.59 -25.02
C ARG A 6 14.14 34.92 -25.81
N ASN A 7 14.32 33.61 -25.62
CA ASN A 7 15.27 32.83 -26.40
C ASN A 7 14.63 32.55 -27.76
N GLU A 8 14.95 33.39 -28.75
CA GLU A 8 14.75 33.13 -30.17
C GLU A 8 16.07 32.61 -30.78
N ASP A 9 15.92 31.68 -31.72
CA ASP A 9 16.89 31.14 -32.67
C ASP A 9 17.89 30.05 -32.22
N ARG A 10 17.79 28.84 -32.80
CA ARG A 10 18.48 28.47 -34.06
C ARG A 10 18.22 27.00 -34.42
N GLY A 11 17.77 26.77 -35.65
CA GLY A 11 17.62 25.44 -36.24
C GLY A 11 18.96 24.74 -36.43
N GLY A 12 19.14 23.63 -35.71
CA GLY A 12 20.17 22.64 -35.97
C GLY A 12 19.54 21.27 -35.86
N GLU A 13 19.72 20.42 -36.86
CA GLU A 13 19.28 19.03 -36.85
C GLU A 13 19.83 18.34 -35.59
N HIS A 14 19.00 18.16 -34.56
CA HIS A 14 19.39 17.46 -33.35
C HIS A 14 19.54 15.98 -33.67
N ARG A 15 20.73 15.62 -34.11
CA ARG A 15 21.13 14.25 -34.36
C ARG A 15 21.37 13.57 -33.01
N TRP A 16 20.52 12.61 -32.69
CA TRP A 16 20.63 11.87 -31.43
C TRP A 16 21.72 10.84 -31.56
N THR A 17 22.93 11.14 -31.10
CA THR A 17 24.08 10.24 -31.23
C THR A 17 24.51 9.69 -29.87
N PHE A 18 24.86 8.40 -29.84
CA PHE A 18 25.44 7.74 -28.66
C PHE A 18 26.42 6.66 -29.13
N ASN A 19 27.65 6.66 -28.59
CA ASN A 19 28.75 5.78 -29.00
C ASN A 19 28.99 5.74 -30.53
N GLY A 20 28.93 6.90 -31.20
CA GLY A 20 29.15 7.01 -32.65
C GLY A 20 27.98 6.51 -33.52
N VAL A 21 26.89 6.02 -32.92
CA VAL A 21 25.67 5.59 -33.63
C VAL A 21 24.65 6.71 -33.62
N GLU A 22 24.08 7.01 -34.79
CA GLU A 22 22.97 7.95 -34.95
C GLU A 22 21.62 7.23 -34.74
N TYR A 23 20.74 7.83 -33.94
CA TYR A 23 19.43 7.29 -33.63
C TYR A 23 18.33 8.20 -34.22
N PRO A 24 17.25 7.62 -34.77
CA PRO A 24 16.18 8.39 -35.40
C PRO A 24 15.34 9.16 -34.38
N THR A 25 15.37 8.79 -33.10
CA THR A 25 14.69 9.52 -32.03
C THR A 25 15.53 9.60 -30.77
N ARG A 26 15.34 10.67 -29.99
CA ARG A 26 15.91 10.82 -28.64
C ARG A 26 15.60 9.62 -27.75
N LYS A 27 14.39 9.08 -27.86
CA LYS A 27 13.92 7.95 -27.04
C LYS A 27 14.80 6.72 -27.27
N LEU A 28 15.10 6.39 -28.53
CA LEU A 28 15.92 5.25 -28.91
C LEU A 28 17.37 5.43 -28.49
N MET A 29 17.95 6.62 -28.66
CA MET A 29 19.29 6.94 -28.14
C MET A 29 19.35 6.77 -26.61
N CYS A 30 18.34 7.26 -25.89
CA CYS A 30 18.25 7.09 -24.44
C CYS A 30 18.05 5.61 -24.04
N GLU A 31 17.38 4.79 -24.86
CA GLU A 31 17.25 3.33 -24.64
C GLU A 31 18.61 2.64 -24.80
N ALA A 32 19.36 2.93 -25.87
CA ALA A 32 20.70 2.40 -26.09
C ALA A 32 21.67 2.80 -24.97
N ARG A 33 21.64 4.07 -24.54
CA ARG A 33 22.42 4.57 -23.41
C ARG A 33 22.10 3.88 -22.09
N ARG A 34 20.84 3.48 -21.90
CA ARG A 34 20.41 2.70 -20.73
C ARG A 34 20.83 1.23 -20.83
N ALA A 35 20.82 0.65 -22.03
CA ALA A 35 21.28 -0.73 -22.24
C ALA A 35 22.78 -0.86 -21.92
N GLU A 36 23.59 0.09 -22.41
CA GLU A 36 25.03 0.12 -22.10
C GLU A 36 25.29 0.32 -20.61
N TYR A 37 24.47 1.14 -19.93
CA TYR A 37 24.57 1.31 -18.47
C TYR A 37 24.37 0.00 -17.71
N VAL A 38 23.46 -0.86 -18.16
CA VAL A 38 23.22 -2.18 -17.55
C VAL A 38 24.37 -3.13 -17.87
N ARG A 39 24.85 -3.14 -19.12
CA ARG A 39 26.02 -3.95 -19.53
C ARG A 39 27.25 -3.68 -18.66
N LEU A 40 27.58 -2.41 -18.42
CA LEU A 40 28.70 -1.99 -17.57
C LEU A 40 28.55 -2.44 -16.10
N LEU A 41 27.32 -2.58 -15.60
CA LEU A 41 27.06 -3.06 -14.24
C LEU A 41 27.20 -4.58 -14.14
N ASP A 42 26.64 -5.31 -15.11
CA ASP A 42 26.53 -6.77 -15.05
C ASP A 42 27.80 -7.48 -15.55
N GLU A 43 28.44 -6.98 -16.60
CA GLU A 43 29.62 -7.63 -17.22
C GLU A 43 30.95 -7.10 -16.66
N GLU A 44 31.05 -5.79 -16.46
CA GLU A 44 32.31 -5.13 -16.04
C GLU A 44 32.38 -4.88 -14.53
N GLY A 45 31.30 -5.18 -13.78
CA GLY A 45 31.24 -5.02 -12.33
C GLY A 45 31.41 -3.57 -11.85
N MET A 46 31.18 -2.58 -12.73
CA MET A 46 31.41 -1.18 -12.39
C MET A 46 30.48 -0.70 -11.28
N ASN A 47 30.98 0.22 -10.45
CA ASN A 47 30.13 0.92 -9.50
C ASN A 47 29.14 1.82 -10.28
N PHE A 48 27.91 1.96 -9.78
CA PHE A 48 26.83 2.73 -10.41
C PHE A 48 27.19 4.18 -10.77
N THR A 49 28.17 4.77 -10.08
CA THR A 49 28.68 6.12 -10.40
C THR A 49 29.61 6.09 -11.61
N GLN A 50 30.45 5.06 -11.74
CA GLN A 50 31.33 4.85 -12.89
C GLN A 50 30.51 4.52 -14.14
N ALA A 51 29.56 3.59 -14.03
CA ALA A 51 28.65 3.25 -15.13
C ALA A 51 27.84 4.48 -15.62
N ALA A 52 27.40 5.35 -14.70
CA ALA A 52 26.67 6.56 -15.06
C ALA A 52 27.56 7.56 -15.82
N HIS A 53 28.82 7.69 -15.39
CA HIS A 53 29.79 8.57 -16.06
C HIS A 53 30.16 8.04 -17.45
N ALA A 54 30.36 6.73 -17.59
CA ALA A 54 30.70 6.07 -18.85
C ALA A 54 29.61 6.26 -19.92
N VAL A 55 28.33 6.21 -19.54
CA VAL A 55 27.22 6.48 -20.46
C VAL A 55 26.85 7.96 -20.58
N GLY A 56 27.61 8.88 -19.96
CA GLY A 56 27.39 10.32 -20.08
C GLY A 56 26.13 10.85 -19.36
N VAL A 57 25.73 10.24 -18.24
CA VAL A 57 24.59 10.71 -17.42
C VAL A 57 24.97 11.03 -15.99
N SER A 58 24.18 11.90 -15.35
CA SER A 58 24.41 12.23 -13.94
C SER A 58 24.26 11.00 -13.03
N LYS A 59 25.01 10.96 -11.93
CA LYS A 59 24.85 9.95 -10.86
C LYS A 59 23.40 9.80 -10.40
N ARG A 60 22.63 10.91 -10.35
CA ARG A 60 21.20 10.89 -9.98
C ARG A 60 20.35 10.19 -11.04
N THR A 61 20.66 10.41 -12.33
CA THR A 61 20.01 9.73 -13.46
C THR A 61 20.32 8.24 -13.46
N GLY A 62 21.58 7.85 -13.31
CA GLY A 62 21.97 6.44 -13.18
C GLY A 62 21.30 5.77 -11.97
N LYS A 63 21.26 6.44 -10.81
CA LYS A 63 20.54 5.96 -9.62
C LYS A 63 19.03 5.84 -9.87
N ALA A 64 18.43 6.73 -10.67
CA ALA A 64 17.02 6.65 -11.05
C ALA A 64 16.75 5.47 -12.00
N TRP A 65 17.65 5.21 -12.96
CA TRP A 65 17.58 4.05 -13.85
C TRP A 65 17.69 2.73 -13.10
N ARG A 66 18.59 2.65 -12.10
CA ARG A 66 18.75 1.47 -11.24
C ARG A 66 17.59 1.26 -10.27
N ASN A 67 17.18 2.30 -9.54
CA ASN A 67 16.29 2.16 -8.39
C ASN A 67 14.80 2.33 -8.76
N GLY A 68 14.47 2.64 -10.01
CA GLY A 68 13.09 2.80 -10.51
C GLY A 68 12.29 3.95 -9.88
N ARG A 69 12.84 4.66 -8.88
CA ARG A 69 12.20 5.79 -8.20
C ARG A 69 13.22 6.86 -7.85
N THR A 70 13.05 8.03 -8.45
CA THR A 70 13.33 9.30 -7.79
C THR A 70 12.06 10.14 -7.85
N ARG A 71 11.66 10.73 -6.72
CA ARG A 71 10.62 11.77 -6.73
C ARG A 71 11.12 12.91 -7.63
N ALA A 72 10.47 13.17 -8.75
CA ALA A 72 10.59 14.47 -9.43
C ALA A 72 9.58 14.60 -10.56
N THR A 73 8.72 15.62 -10.45
CA THR A 73 8.42 16.59 -11.51
C THR A 73 9.00 16.26 -12.89
N GLY A 74 8.28 15.47 -13.69
CA GLY A 74 8.26 15.40 -15.18
C GLY A 74 9.54 15.44 -16.03
N ARG A 75 10.75 15.56 -15.47
CA ARG A 75 11.99 15.90 -16.19
C ARG A 75 13.04 14.78 -16.23
N ASN A 76 12.78 13.65 -15.57
CA ASN A 76 13.72 12.53 -15.56
C ASN A 76 13.34 11.47 -16.62
N GLU A 77 14.34 10.95 -17.33
CA GLU A 77 14.16 9.87 -18.29
C GLU A 77 13.60 8.61 -17.62
N LYS A 78 12.62 7.96 -18.27
CA LYS A 78 11.94 6.77 -17.74
C LYS A 78 12.95 5.62 -17.52
N PRO A 79 12.84 4.86 -16.41
CA PRO A 79 13.69 3.70 -16.16
C PRO A 79 13.48 2.61 -17.25
N LEU A 80 14.55 1.89 -17.61
CA LEU A 80 14.53 0.81 -18.63
C LEU A 80 13.98 -0.51 -18.06
N VAL A 81 14.16 -0.76 -16.77
CA VAL A 81 14.06 -2.12 -16.26
C VAL A 81 12.68 -2.38 -15.70
N ASP A 82 11.92 -3.20 -16.42
CA ASP A 82 10.69 -3.87 -15.98
C ASP A 82 10.99 -5.00 -14.97
N TRP A 83 12.00 -4.83 -14.10
CA TRP A 83 12.37 -5.79 -13.03
C TRP A 83 11.38 -5.79 -11.85
N TYR A 84 10.14 -5.37 -12.13
CA TYR A 84 8.98 -5.57 -11.28
C TYR A 84 7.78 -6.06 -12.08
N ARG A 85 7.97 -6.86 -13.14
CA ARG A 85 7.00 -7.92 -13.43
C ARG A 85 7.16 -9.06 -12.43
N SER A 86 6.88 -8.75 -11.16
CA SER A 86 6.27 -9.72 -10.25
C SER A 86 5.01 -9.07 -9.68
N THR A 87 3.95 -9.14 -10.47
CA THR A 87 2.61 -9.36 -9.92
C THR A 87 2.50 -10.72 -9.21
N MET A 88 3.59 -11.46 -9.04
CA MET A 88 3.70 -12.42 -7.96
C MET A 88 4.00 -11.67 -6.67
N ASP A 89 2.99 -11.57 -5.82
CA ASP A 89 3.18 -11.30 -4.40
C ASP A 89 4.31 -12.22 -3.90
N LYS A 90 5.34 -11.65 -3.27
CA LYS A 90 6.34 -12.46 -2.55
C LYS A 90 5.59 -13.47 -1.69
N PRO A 91 5.86 -14.79 -1.80
CA PRO A 91 5.16 -15.76 -1.00
C PRO A 91 5.34 -15.40 0.46
N LYS A 92 4.25 -14.98 1.11
CA LYS A 92 4.28 -14.64 2.52
C LYS A 92 4.63 -15.92 3.26
N THR A 93 5.73 -15.90 4.00
CA THR A 93 6.05 -16.96 4.95
C THR A 93 4.90 -17.05 5.95
N LEU A 94 4.05 -18.06 5.79
CA LEU A 94 2.94 -18.31 6.71
C LEU A 94 3.54 -18.81 8.02
N HIS A 95 3.11 -18.23 9.15
CA HIS A 95 3.53 -18.73 10.46
C HIS A 95 3.20 -20.23 10.54
N PRO A 96 4.06 -21.08 11.15
CA PRO A 96 3.84 -22.52 11.29
C PRO A 96 2.50 -22.92 11.92
N ARG A 97 1.75 -21.97 12.48
CA ARG A 97 0.42 -22.19 13.06
C ARG A 97 -0.65 -22.36 11.97
N TYR A 98 -0.44 -21.82 10.78
CA TYR A 98 -1.41 -21.85 9.69
C TYR A 98 -1.03 -22.94 8.69
N LEU A 99 -2.05 -23.57 8.10
CA LEU A 99 -1.86 -24.46 6.97
C LEU A 99 -1.52 -23.64 5.72
N SER A 100 -0.52 -24.11 4.98
CA SER A 100 -0.14 -23.64 3.66
C SER A 100 -1.11 -24.14 2.59
N GLN A 101 -1.00 -23.57 1.38
CA GLN A 101 -1.79 -24.03 0.24
C GLN A 101 -1.42 -25.46 -0.17
N GLU A 102 -0.14 -25.79 -0.10
CA GLU A 102 0.38 -27.14 -0.38
C GLU A 102 -0.23 -28.18 0.58
N GLU A 103 -0.20 -27.91 1.89
CA GLU A 103 -0.83 -28.79 2.88
C GLU A 103 -2.35 -28.93 2.64
N ARG A 104 -3.03 -27.86 2.19
CA ARG A 104 -4.45 -27.94 1.84
C ARG A 104 -4.70 -28.84 0.63
N ILE A 105 -3.85 -28.78 -0.40
CA ILE A 105 -3.93 -29.65 -1.57
C ILE A 105 -3.74 -31.12 -1.13
N GLN A 106 -2.73 -31.40 -0.31
CA GLN A 106 -2.50 -32.73 0.24
C GLN A 106 -3.68 -33.24 1.07
N ILE A 107 -4.31 -32.40 1.90
CA ILE A 107 -5.55 -32.77 2.61
C ILE A 107 -6.64 -33.19 1.60
N ALA A 108 -6.85 -32.41 0.53
CA ALA A 108 -7.88 -32.70 -0.46
C ALA A 108 -7.64 -34.04 -1.19
N ASP A 109 -6.40 -34.28 -1.62
CA ASP A 109 -6.06 -35.52 -2.35
C ASP A 109 -6.16 -36.74 -1.44
N ARG A 110 -5.72 -36.63 -0.18
CA ARG A 110 -5.81 -37.73 0.80
C ARG A 110 -7.25 -38.04 1.19
N LEU A 111 -8.11 -37.02 1.32
CA LEU A 111 -9.54 -37.23 1.53
C LEU A 111 -10.19 -37.95 0.34
N ARG A 112 -9.79 -37.64 -0.90
CA ARG A 112 -10.28 -38.35 -2.10
C ARG A 112 -9.85 -39.81 -2.13
N LEU A 113 -8.67 -40.12 -1.59
CA LEU A 113 -8.16 -41.49 -1.42
C LEU A 113 -8.84 -42.25 -0.26
N GLY A 114 -9.70 -41.59 0.53
CA GLY A 114 -10.40 -42.21 1.66
C GLY A 114 -9.59 -42.27 2.96
N ASP A 115 -8.46 -41.55 3.05
CA ASP A 115 -7.64 -41.54 4.24
C ASP A 115 -8.37 -40.91 5.45
N SER A 116 -8.23 -41.53 6.61
CA SER A 116 -8.77 -40.96 7.86
C SER A 116 -8.07 -39.65 8.23
N ILE A 117 -8.78 -38.73 8.89
CA ILE A 117 -8.23 -37.45 9.37
C ILE A 117 -6.93 -37.65 10.18
N ARG A 118 -6.86 -38.71 11.00
CA ARG A 118 -5.66 -39.04 11.80
C ARG A 118 -4.48 -39.48 10.94
N ALA A 119 -4.72 -40.17 9.83
CA ALA A 119 -3.66 -40.55 8.88
C ALA A 119 -3.12 -39.31 8.15
N ILE A 120 -4.01 -38.44 7.67
CA ILE A 120 -3.65 -37.18 7.01
C ILE A 120 -2.83 -36.28 7.95
N ALA A 121 -3.26 -36.16 9.20
CA ALA A 121 -2.57 -35.35 10.19
C ALA A 121 -1.14 -35.85 10.49
N ARG A 122 -0.96 -37.18 10.62
CA ARG A 122 0.38 -37.78 10.78
C ARG A 122 1.28 -37.52 9.57
N LEU A 123 0.75 -37.65 8.35
CA LEU A 123 1.51 -37.39 7.12
C LEU A 123 2.01 -35.94 7.07
N LEU A 124 1.17 -34.98 7.48
CA LEU A 124 1.49 -33.55 7.44
C LEU A 124 2.30 -33.08 8.67
N GLY A 125 2.53 -33.95 9.67
CA GLY A 125 3.12 -33.55 10.95
C GLY A 125 2.24 -32.55 11.72
N ARG A 126 0.91 -32.66 11.61
CA ARG A 126 -0.06 -31.76 12.23
C ARG A 126 -0.92 -32.47 13.27
N ASP A 127 -1.52 -31.68 14.16
CA ASP A 127 -2.55 -32.16 15.08
C ASP A 127 -3.83 -32.59 14.31
N PRO A 128 -4.42 -33.76 14.61
CA PRO A 128 -5.67 -34.22 13.98
C PRO A 128 -6.83 -33.23 14.09
N GLY A 129 -6.91 -32.49 15.20
CA GLY A 129 -7.90 -31.44 15.39
C GLY A 129 -7.72 -30.27 14.43
N THR A 130 -6.49 -29.98 13.99
CA THR A 130 -6.22 -28.95 12.98
C THR A 130 -6.77 -29.33 11.62
N VAL A 131 -6.54 -30.58 11.19
CA VAL A 131 -7.07 -31.10 9.92
C VAL A 131 -8.60 -31.19 9.98
N SER A 132 -9.16 -31.76 11.06
CA SER A 132 -10.62 -31.84 11.24
C SER A 132 -11.29 -30.47 11.18
N ARG A 133 -10.81 -29.49 11.95
CA ARG A 133 -11.37 -28.13 11.95
C ARG A 133 -11.22 -27.41 10.61
N GLU A 134 -10.17 -27.71 9.85
CA GLU A 134 -10.00 -27.12 8.52
C GLU A 134 -11.00 -27.70 7.51
N VAL A 135 -11.15 -29.02 7.49
CA VAL A 135 -12.06 -29.72 6.58
C VAL A 135 -13.50 -29.33 6.88
N GLU A 136 -13.91 -29.39 8.15
CA GLU A 136 -15.28 -29.05 8.55
C GLU A 136 -15.64 -27.61 8.21
N ARG A 137 -14.76 -26.66 8.54
CA ARG A 137 -15.02 -25.23 8.32
C ARG A 137 -15.08 -24.85 6.84
N ASN A 138 -14.35 -25.55 5.97
CA ASN A 138 -14.22 -25.17 4.56
C ASN A 138 -14.82 -26.18 3.58
N ARG A 139 -15.57 -27.18 4.06
CA ARG A 139 -16.37 -28.07 3.21
C ARG A 139 -17.38 -27.22 2.41
N ASN A 140 -17.53 -27.53 1.13
CA ASN A 140 -18.51 -26.88 0.29
C ASN A 140 -19.91 -27.43 0.65
N PRO A 141 -20.88 -26.59 1.06
CA PRO A 141 -22.23 -27.05 1.39
C PRO A 141 -22.97 -27.69 0.22
N GLU A 142 -22.66 -27.30 -1.01
CA GLU A 142 -23.37 -27.75 -2.22
C GLU A 142 -22.77 -29.03 -2.79
N SER A 143 -21.45 -29.09 -2.97
CA SER A 143 -20.77 -30.28 -3.49
C SER A 143 -20.42 -31.31 -2.41
N GLY A 144 -20.52 -30.95 -1.13
CA GLY A 144 -20.08 -31.77 0.00
C GLY A 144 -18.56 -31.99 0.07
N GLY A 145 -17.80 -31.56 -0.94
CA GLY A 145 -16.36 -31.78 -1.07
C GLY A 145 -15.51 -30.74 -0.35
N TYR A 146 -14.24 -31.10 -0.13
CA TYR A 146 -13.23 -30.17 0.38
C TYR A 146 -12.43 -29.57 -0.79
N GLU A 147 -12.51 -28.23 -0.96
CA GLU A 147 -11.88 -27.50 -2.07
C GLU A 147 -10.66 -26.70 -1.56
N PRO A 148 -9.41 -27.10 -1.91
CA PRO A 148 -8.21 -26.54 -1.28
C PRO A 148 -7.97 -25.06 -1.64
N TYR A 149 -8.19 -24.68 -2.90
CA TYR A 149 -8.04 -23.30 -3.35
C TYR A 149 -9.07 -22.36 -2.70
N ARG A 150 -10.32 -22.82 -2.56
CA ARG A 150 -11.38 -22.06 -1.88
C ARG A 150 -11.09 -21.93 -0.38
N ALA A 151 -10.59 -22.99 0.26
CA ALA A 151 -10.17 -22.95 1.66
C ALA A 151 -9.02 -21.94 1.88
N GLN A 152 -8.04 -21.90 0.96
CA GLN A 152 -6.95 -20.93 0.97
C GLN A 152 -7.47 -19.49 0.86
N GLN A 153 -8.36 -19.21 -0.09
CA GLN A 153 -8.97 -17.88 -0.27
C GLN A 153 -9.74 -17.44 0.98
N LYS A 154 -10.63 -18.30 1.51
CA LYS A 154 -11.37 -18.04 2.75
C LYS A 154 -10.43 -17.78 3.93
N ALA A 155 -9.32 -18.51 4.04
CA ALA A 155 -8.33 -18.30 5.09
C ALA A 155 -7.63 -16.94 4.95
N ALA A 156 -7.24 -16.56 3.72
CA ALA A 156 -6.65 -15.25 3.44
C ALA A 156 -7.62 -14.10 3.73
N ASP A 157 -8.90 -14.25 3.39
CA ASP A 157 -9.92 -13.24 3.66
C ASP A 157 -10.17 -13.06 5.17
N ARG A 158 -10.23 -14.15 5.93
CA ARG A 158 -10.33 -14.09 7.40
C ARG A 158 -9.12 -13.43 8.04
N LEU A 159 -7.94 -13.56 7.44
CA LEU A 159 -6.71 -12.92 7.95
C LEU A 159 -6.77 -11.40 7.82
N LYS A 160 -7.50 -10.86 6.83
CA LYS A 160 -7.63 -9.40 6.62
C LYS A 160 -8.23 -8.68 7.83
N ARG A 161 -9.01 -9.39 8.68
CA ARG A 161 -9.67 -8.87 9.90
C ARG A 161 -10.02 -7.38 9.78
N PRO A 162 -10.91 -7.02 8.84
CA PRO A 162 -11.30 -5.63 8.69
C PRO A 162 -11.87 -5.17 10.04
N LYS A 163 -11.35 -4.06 10.56
CA LYS A 163 -11.91 -3.38 11.73
C LYS A 163 -12.86 -2.32 11.19
N PRO A 164 -14.16 -2.64 10.95
CA PRO A 164 -15.11 -1.65 10.50
C PRO A 164 -15.12 -0.51 11.51
N ARG A 165 -15.09 0.71 11.01
CA ARG A 165 -15.05 1.89 11.86
C ARG A 165 -16.46 2.20 12.33
N LYS A 166 -16.55 2.71 13.55
CA LYS A 166 -17.83 3.11 14.16
C LYS A 166 -18.57 4.15 13.32
N ALA A 167 -17.86 5.17 12.84
CA ALA A 167 -18.37 6.19 11.94
C ALA A 167 -17.92 5.92 10.50
N ALA A 168 -18.48 4.87 9.88
CA ALA A 168 -18.26 4.54 8.47
C ALA A 168 -19.36 5.15 7.58
N GLU A 169 -19.10 5.28 6.29
CA GLU A 169 -20.09 5.82 5.34
C GLU A 169 -21.29 4.87 5.26
N GLY A 170 -22.50 5.41 5.23
CA GLY A 170 -23.75 4.63 5.34
C GLY A 170 -24.15 4.22 6.76
N THR A 171 -23.38 4.60 7.80
CA THR A 171 -23.82 4.45 9.19
C THR A 171 -24.62 5.67 9.64
N ARG A 172 -25.67 5.46 10.46
CA ARG A 172 -26.46 6.56 11.05
C ARG A 172 -25.59 7.60 11.79
N LEU A 173 -24.54 7.13 12.46
CA LEU A 173 -23.58 8.00 13.14
C LEU A 173 -22.85 8.94 12.16
N TRP A 174 -22.49 8.45 10.97
CA TRP A 174 -21.86 9.28 9.95
C TRP A 174 -22.81 10.34 9.41
N ASP A 175 -24.10 10.02 9.23
CA ASP A 175 -25.10 10.97 8.75
C ASP A 175 -25.26 12.17 9.69
N GLU A 176 -25.27 11.92 11.01
CA GLU A 176 -25.31 12.98 12.04
C GLU A 176 -24.03 13.81 12.05
N ILE A 177 -22.85 13.17 11.94
CA ILE A 177 -21.57 13.87 11.82
C ILE A 177 -21.56 14.75 10.58
N ALA A 178 -22.00 14.25 9.43
CA ALA A 178 -22.08 14.98 8.17
C ALA A 178 -23.07 16.15 8.26
N ALA A 179 -24.22 15.95 8.92
CA ALA A 179 -25.20 17.02 9.16
C ALA A 179 -24.63 18.13 10.04
N GLY A 180 -23.92 17.78 11.12
CA GLY A 180 -23.22 18.76 11.97
C GLY A 180 -22.13 19.53 11.22
N LEU A 181 -21.35 18.84 10.38
CA LEU A 181 -20.33 19.49 9.54
C LEU A 181 -20.96 20.47 8.54
N ARG A 182 -22.08 20.13 7.88
CA ARG A 182 -22.81 21.04 6.99
C ARG A 182 -23.33 22.29 7.71
N ARG A 183 -23.59 22.20 9.00
CA ARG A 183 -23.96 23.34 9.88
C ARG A 183 -22.74 24.10 10.40
N HIS A 184 -21.54 23.82 9.90
CA HIS A 184 -20.28 24.42 10.32
C HIS A 184 -19.91 24.18 11.79
N TRP A 185 -20.42 23.11 12.40
CA TRP A 185 -20.04 22.73 13.76
C TRP A 185 -18.62 22.17 13.81
N SER A 186 -17.90 22.45 14.89
CA SER A 186 -16.60 21.83 15.15
C SER A 186 -16.78 20.35 15.56
N PRO A 187 -15.77 19.49 15.35
CA PRO A 187 -15.81 18.11 15.83
C PRO A 187 -16.10 17.96 17.33
N GLU A 188 -15.67 18.91 18.15
CA GLU A 188 -15.99 18.96 19.59
C GLU A 188 -17.48 19.26 19.83
N GLN A 189 -18.05 20.22 19.10
CA GLN A 189 -19.47 20.53 19.17
C GLN A 189 -20.33 19.34 18.73
N ILE A 190 -19.93 18.65 17.65
CA ILE A 190 -20.60 17.45 17.17
C ILE A 190 -20.54 16.34 18.22
N ALA A 191 -19.37 16.07 18.82
CA ALA A 191 -19.23 15.04 19.86
C ALA A 191 -20.13 15.32 21.07
N ASN A 192 -20.17 16.56 21.54
CA ASN A 192 -21.02 16.96 22.66
C ASN A 192 -22.50 16.88 22.30
N ARG A 193 -22.87 17.31 21.08
CA ARG A 193 -24.26 17.26 20.63
C ARG A 193 -24.77 15.84 20.47
N LEU A 194 -23.96 14.92 19.94
CA LEU A 194 -24.31 13.50 19.83
C LEU A 194 -24.65 12.86 21.18
N ARG A 195 -23.97 13.27 22.27
CA ARG A 195 -24.27 12.79 23.62
C ARG A 195 -25.59 13.34 24.17
N LEU A 196 -25.95 14.56 23.81
CA LEU A 196 -27.20 15.20 24.23
C LEU A 196 -28.40 14.69 23.44
N ASP A 197 -28.24 14.48 22.13
CA ASP A 197 -29.33 14.05 21.24
C ASP A 197 -29.61 12.53 21.36
N PHE A 198 -28.61 11.74 21.77
CA PHE A 198 -28.71 10.29 21.89
C PHE A 198 -28.23 9.78 23.25
N PRO A 199 -28.80 10.21 24.39
CA PRO A 199 -28.27 9.92 25.72
C PRO A 199 -28.18 8.41 26.01
N ASP A 200 -29.19 7.64 25.58
CA ASP A 200 -29.29 6.20 25.87
C ASP A 200 -28.64 5.31 24.80
N ASN A 201 -28.14 5.90 23.71
CA ASN A 201 -27.55 5.14 22.60
C ASN A 201 -26.04 5.39 22.49
N GLY A 202 -25.27 4.57 23.21
CA GLY A 202 -23.81 4.62 23.19
C GLY A 202 -23.17 4.39 21.81
N ASP A 203 -23.87 3.72 20.88
CA ASP A 203 -23.39 3.55 19.50
C ASP A 203 -23.43 4.85 18.70
N MET A 204 -24.26 5.81 19.10
CA MET A 204 -24.29 7.15 18.51
C MET A 204 -23.25 8.09 19.14
N HIS A 205 -22.58 7.69 20.22
CA HIS A 205 -21.55 8.53 20.84
C HIS A 205 -20.21 8.35 20.11
N ALA A 206 -19.61 9.45 19.68
CA ALA A 206 -18.29 9.47 19.08
C ALA A 206 -17.37 10.42 19.86
N SER A 207 -16.13 9.99 20.09
CA SER A 207 -15.10 10.90 20.58
C SER A 207 -14.72 11.90 19.50
N VAL A 208 -14.17 13.04 19.89
CA VAL A 208 -13.66 14.05 18.96
C VAL A 208 -12.64 13.44 17.98
N GLU A 209 -11.77 12.56 18.48
CA GLU A 209 -10.79 11.85 17.66
C GLU A 209 -11.45 10.87 16.67
N THR A 210 -12.53 10.19 17.06
CA THR A 210 -13.32 9.33 16.17
C THR A 210 -13.89 10.13 15.00
N ILE A 211 -14.42 11.32 15.28
CA ILE A 211 -14.97 12.24 14.27
C ILE A 211 -13.85 12.72 13.33
N TYR A 212 -12.69 13.11 13.87
CA TYR A 212 -11.53 13.46 13.05
C TYR A 212 -11.05 12.31 12.15
N GLN A 213 -10.96 11.09 12.68
CA GLN A 213 -10.54 9.93 11.89
C GLN A 213 -11.53 9.57 10.79
N ALA A 214 -12.83 9.74 11.04
CA ALA A 214 -13.87 9.59 10.03
C ALA A 214 -13.65 10.62 8.90
N ILE A 215 -13.60 11.90 9.27
CA ILE A 215 -13.36 13.02 8.35
C ILE A 215 -12.11 12.81 7.49
N TYR A 216 -10.96 12.51 8.10
CA TYR A 216 -9.69 12.44 7.36
C TYR A 216 -9.57 11.23 6.45
N LEU A 217 -10.20 10.10 6.80
CA LEU A 217 -10.08 8.89 6.01
C LEU A 217 -11.13 8.82 4.89
N GLN A 218 -12.33 9.35 5.13
CA GLN A 218 -13.41 9.37 4.14
C GLN A 218 -13.26 10.52 3.15
N ALA A 219 -12.58 11.62 3.51
CA ALA A 219 -12.29 12.72 2.59
C ALA A 219 -11.23 12.35 1.53
N ARG A 220 -11.62 11.55 0.53
CA ARG A 220 -10.87 11.36 -0.74
C ARG A 220 -11.48 12.22 -1.85
N GLY A 221 -10.64 12.82 -2.70
CA GLY A 221 -11.10 13.56 -3.88
C GLY A 221 -11.87 14.85 -3.57
N GLU A 222 -13.01 15.04 -4.24
CA GLU A 222 -13.84 16.25 -4.18
C GLU A 222 -14.51 16.48 -2.81
N LEU A 223 -14.86 15.40 -2.10
CA LEU A 223 -15.38 15.45 -0.73
C LEU A 223 -14.39 16.16 0.23
N LYS A 224 -13.09 16.07 -0.05
CA LYS A 224 -12.06 16.80 0.71
C LYS A 224 -12.20 18.32 0.58
N GLN A 225 -12.64 18.81 -0.58
CA GLN A 225 -12.85 20.24 -0.83
C GLN A 225 -14.15 20.76 -0.22
N GLU A 226 -15.24 20.00 -0.31
CA GLU A 226 -16.52 20.36 0.32
C GLU A 226 -16.40 20.38 1.85
N LEU A 227 -15.73 19.38 2.41
CA LEU A 227 -15.49 19.29 3.84
C LEU A 227 -14.52 20.39 4.32
N LYS A 228 -13.56 20.79 3.47
CA LYS A 228 -12.74 21.99 3.71
C LYS A 228 -13.60 23.24 3.81
N ARG A 229 -14.59 23.42 2.93
CA ARG A 229 -15.52 24.59 2.95
C ARG A 229 -16.47 24.55 4.15
N ALA A 230 -16.92 23.35 4.54
CA ALA A 230 -17.80 23.15 5.68
C ALA A 230 -17.09 23.37 7.03
N MET A 231 -15.77 23.17 7.10
CA MET A 231 -15.00 23.42 8.32
C MET A 231 -14.74 24.91 8.56
N ARG A 232 -15.06 25.38 9.77
CA ARG A 232 -14.85 26.77 10.22
C ARG A 232 -13.44 27.32 9.96
N GLN A 233 -12.41 26.48 9.99
CA GLN A 233 -11.01 26.87 9.75
C GLN A 233 -10.46 26.51 8.36
N GLY A 234 -11.24 25.85 7.50
CA GLY A 234 -10.79 25.53 6.14
C GLY A 234 -9.62 24.55 6.06
N ARG A 235 -9.35 23.76 7.10
CA ARG A 235 -8.17 22.88 7.17
C ARG A 235 -8.57 21.42 7.11
N THR A 236 -8.15 20.74 6.04
CA THR A 236 -8.36 19.28 5.89
C THR A 236 -7.24 18.44 6.48
N ALA A 237 -6.26 19.06 7.14
CA ALA A 237 -5.22 18.39 7.90
C ALA A 237 -5.14 19.02 9.29
N ARG A 238 -4.99 18.18 10.31
CA ARG A 238 -4.80 18.64 11.69
C ARG A 238 -3.49 19.42 11.77
N ARG A 239 -3.46 20.50 12.56
CA ARG A 239 -2.17 21.01 13.03
C ARG A 239 -1.55 19.91 13.90
N PRO A 240 -0.34 19.43 13.59
CA PRO A 240 0.31 18.47 14.47
C PRO A 240 0.33 19.05 15.87
N GLN A 241 -0.36 18.40 16.80
CA GLN A 241 -0.19 18.65 18.22
C GLN A 241 0.85 17.63 18.68
N GLY A 242 2.11 18.04 18.67
CA GLY A 242 3.24 17.25 19.12
C GLY A 242 4.58 17.84 18.63
N GLY A 243 5.67 17.72 19.37
CA GLY A 243 5.79 17.01 20.65
C GLY A 243 7.24 16.88 21.07
N GLN A 244 7.53 17.25 22.32
CA GLN A 244 8.62 16.60 23.04
C GLN A 244 8.20 15.13 23.23
N GLY A 245 9.17 14.23 23.10
CA GLY A 245 9.00 12.79 22.98
C GLY A 245 7.98 12.15 23.91
N ARG A 246 7.61 10.92 23.56
CA ARG A 246 6.88 9.99 24.44
C ARG A 246 7.54 10.05 25.82
N LYS A 247 6.89 10.71 26.80
CA LYS A 247 7.46 10.86 28.15
C LYS A 247 7.79 9.46 28.64
N PRO A 248 9.03 9.20 29.10
CA PRO A 248 9.38 7.89 29.60
C PRO A 248 8.38 7.52 30.70
N ARG A 249 7.87 6.30 30.63
CA ARG A 249 6.78 5.83 31.50
C ARG A 249 7.22 5.78 32.97
N PHE A 250 8.53 5.72 33.18
CA PHE A 250 9.21 5.83 34.47
C PHE A 250 10.12 7.05 34.45
N ARG A 251 10.20 7.75 35.59
CA ARG A 251 11.07 8.90 35.77
C ARG A 251 12.53 8.48 35.99
N GLU A 252 12.73 7.27 36.47
CA GLU A 252 14.03 6.68 36.78
C GLU A 252 14.36 5.55 35.79
N PRO A 253 15.64 5.40 35.39
CA PRO A 253 16.08 4.28 34.57
C PRO A 253 15.92 2.99 35.37
N MET A 254 15.36 1.97 34.73
CA MET A 254 15.24 0.64 35.29
C MET A 254 16.66 0.11 35.52
N ALA A 255 17.08 -0.02 36.78
CA ALA A 255 18.36 -0.61 37.14
C ALA A 255 18.37 -2.07 36.64
N MET A 256 19.36 -2.42 35.84
CA MET A 256 19.70 -3.81 35.50
C MET A 256 20.65 -4.35 36.55
#